data_AF-A0A7J2U3X0-F1
#
_entry.id   AF-A0A7J2U3X0-F1
#
_cell.length_a   1.000
_cell.length_b   1.000
_cell.length_c   1.000
_cell.angle_alpha   90.00
_cell.angle_beta   90.00
_cell.angle_gamma   90.00
#
_symmetry.space_group_name_H-M   'P 1'
#
loop_
_entity.id
_entity.type
_entity.pdbx_description
1 polymer ?
#
loop_
_entity_poly.entity_id
_entity_poly.type
_entity_poly.pdbx_seq_one_letter_code
_entity_poly.pdbx_strand_id
1 'polypeptide(L)'
;MASLQNLNNAGRVRRVSGKHAAVFQYEATPNIEEEFIMMLADIVGFDRSRAGGSRVSGGTVAMLTALLVARDKSLKSVAREELFGRKSVKVLTSKASHFAIRKAMSLEHFYELGFSKK
;
A
#
# COMPACT_ATOMS: atom_id res chain seq x y z
N MET A 1 1.85 10.62 -41.82
CA MET A 1 2.57 9.33 -42.00
C MET A 1 3.78 9.34 -41.07
N ALA A 2 3.66 8.75 -39.89
CA ALA A 2 4.75 8.69 -38.91
C ALA A 2 5.65 7.49 -39.20
N SER A 3 6.96 7.75 -39.30
CA SER A 3 8.00 6.79 -39.65
C SER A 3 8.22 5.75 -38.55
N LEU A 4 8.09 4.47 -38.93
CA LEU A 4 8.39 3.28 -38.13
C LEU A 4 9.91 3.04 -38.05
N GLN A 5 10.64 3.83 -37.25
CA GLN A 5 12.07 3.58 -37.03
C GLN A 5 12.51 3.88 -35.59
N ASN A 6 12.23 2.95 -34.67
CA ASN A 6 13.23 2.47 -33.69
C ASN A 6 12.64 1.32 -32.83
N LEU A 7 12.68 0.10 -33.36
CA LEU A 7 12.28 -1.11 -32.64
C LEU A 7 13.42 -1.70 -31.77
N ASN A 8 14.59 -1.05 -31.71
CA ASN A 8 15.81 -1.60 -31.08
C ASN A 8 16.03 -1.19 -29.62
N ASN A 9 15.15 -0.37 -29.01
CA ASN A 9 15.26 0.04 -27.60
C ASN A 9 14.35 -0.75 -26.65
N ALA A 10 13.85 -1.92 -27.08
CA ALA A 10 13.03 -2.78 -26.26
C ALA A 10 13.85 -3.42 -25.12
N GLY A 11 13.89 -2.75 -23.97
CA GLY A 11 14.13 -3.38 -22.67
C GLY A 11 15.58 -3.54 -22.25
N ARG A 12 16.23 -2.45 -21.83
CA ARG A 12 17.36 -2.56 -20.89
C ARG A 12 16.79 -2.83 -19.50
N VAL A 13 16.93 -4.08 -19.03
CA VAL A 13 16.65 -4.45 -17.65
C VAL A 13 17.84 -4.05 -16.79
N ARG A 14 17.71 -2.97 -16.02
CA ARG A 14 18.74 -2.57 -15.06
C ARG A 14 18.49 -3.26 -13.72
N ARG A 15 19.36 -4.19 -13.34
CA ARG A 15 19.31 -4.87 -12.04
C ARG A 15 19.78 -3.89 -10.97
N VAL A 16 18.85 -3.26 -10.24
CA VAL A 16 19.22 -2.43 -9.09
C VAL A 16 19.50 -3.38 -7.92
N SER A 17 20.78 -3.62 -7.64
CA SER A 17 21.21 -4.46 -6.53
C SER A 17 21.05 -3.71 -5.21
N GLY A 18 19.85 -3.77 -4.64
CA GLY A 18 19.59 -3.56 -3.22
C GLY A 18 19.18 -4.88 -2.61
N LYS A 19 19.64 -5.21 -1.39
CA LYS A 19 19.55 -6.54 -0.75
C LYS A 19 18.14 -7.15 -0.56
N HIS A 20 17.06 -6.55 -1.07
CA HIS A 20 15.73 -7.13 -1.07
C HIS A 20 14.99 -6.81 -2.37
N ALA A 21 14.57 -7.87 -3.07
CA ALA A 21 13.76 -7.91 -4.30
C ALA A 21 14.37 -7.31 -5.58
N ALA A 22 14.40 -8.10 -6.65
CA ALA A 22 14.70 -7.62 -7.98
C ALA A 22 13.53 -6.78 -8.50
N VAL A 23 13.66 -5.45 -8.45
CA VAL A 23 12.72 -4.52 -9.08
C VAL A 23 13.10 -4.38 -10.56
N PHE A 24 12.21 -4.80 -11.45
CA PHE A 24 12.39 -4.64 -12.89
C PHE A 24 11.89 -3.25 -13.31
N GLN A 25 12.81 -2.32 -13.47
CA GLN A 25 12.51 -1.00 -14.00
C GLN A 25 12.57 -1.06 -15.53
N TYR A 26 11.43 -0.96 -16.20
CA TYR A 26 11.35 -0.85 -17.66
C TYR A 26 11.48 0.64 -18.03
N GLU A 27 12.61 1.05 -18.60
CA GLU A 27 12.94 2.45 -18.91
C GLU A 27 12.03 3.11 -19.97
N ALA A 28 11.17 2.35 -20.67
CA ALA A 28 10.44 2.83 -21.85
C ALA A 28 8.90 2.77 -21.75
N THR A 29 8.34 2.21 -20.67
CA THR A 29 6.89 2.13 -20.50
C THR A 29 6.51 2.94 -19.26
N PRO A 30 5.59 3.92 -19.34
CA PRO A 30 5.04 4.52 -18.14
C PRO A 30 4.54 3.41 -17.23
N ASN A 31 4.93 3.45 -15.96
CA ASN A 31 4.49 2.47 -14.98
C ASN A 31 2.96 2.64 -14.81
N ILE A 32 2.20 1.84 -15.57
CA ILE A 32 0.73 1.97 -15.66
C ILE A 32 0.09 1.92 -14.28
N GLU A 33 0.65 1.14 -13.36
CA GLU A 33 0.18 1.06 -11.98
C GLU A 33 0.35 2.39 -11.25
N GLU A 34 1.50 3.04 -11.40
CA GLU A 34 1.79 4.33 -10.79
C GLU A 34 0.89 5.43 -11.34
N GLU A 35 0.74 5.51 -12.67
CA GLU A 35 -0.18 6.47 -13.30
C GLU A 35 -1.63 6.26 -12.86
N PHE A 36 -2.07 5.00 -12.75
CA PHE A 36 -3.40 4.67 -12.24
C PHE A 36 -3.58 5.11 -10.78
N ILE A 37 -2.58 4.89 -9.92
CA ILE A 37 -2.62 5.34 -8.53
C ILE A 37 -2.67 6.87 -8.44
N MET A 38 -1.88 7.58 -9.26
CA MET A 38 -1.88 9.05 -9.26
C MET A 38 -3.20 9.63 -9.77
N MET A 39 -3.82 9.00 -10.75
CA MET A 39 -5.17 9.37 -11.20
C MET A 39 -6.21 9.17 -10.09
N LEU A 40 -6.14 8.07 -9.34
CA LEU A 40 -7.01 7.86 -8.17
C LEU A 40 -6.76 8.88 -7.07
N ALA A 41 -5.50 9.24 -6.82
CA ALA A 41 -5.14 10.27 -5.85
C ALA A 41 -5.80 11.62 -6.20
N ASP A 42 -5.80 12.02 -7.47
CA ASP A 42 -6.47 13.24 -7.92
C ASP A 42 -7.98 13.19 -7.71
N ILE A 43 -8.63 12.07 -8.06
CA ILE A 43 -10.08 11.90 -7.91
C ILE A 43 -10.49 12.04 -6.43
N VAL A 44 -9.67 11.54 -5.51
CA VAL A 44 -9.91 11.63 -4.06
C VAL A 44 -9.48 12.99 -3.50
N GLY A 45 -8.67 13.76 -4.23
CA GLY A 45 -8.17 15.08 -3.82
C GLY A 45 -6.90 15.03 -2.97
N PHE A 46 -6.07 14.00 -3.13
CA PHE A 46 -4.76 13.88 -2.46
C PHE A 46 -3.65 14.57 -3.25
N ASP A 47 -2.67 15.12 -2.53
CA ASP A 47 -1.45 15.69 -3.09
C ASP A 47 -0.57 14.58 -3.69
N ARG A 48 -0.40 14.60 -5.02
CA ARG A 48 0.42 13.63 -5.78
C ARG A 48 1.84 13.48 -5.24
N SER A 49 2.45 14.55 -4.71
CA SER A 49 3.83 14.49 -4.19
C SER A 49 3.97 13.69 -2.89
N ARG A 50 2.85 13.42 -2.22
CA ARG A 50 2.77 12.71 -0.94
C ARG A 50 1.91 11.45 -1.02
N ALA A 51 1.21 11.26 -2.13
CA ALA A 51 0.38 10.10 -2.38
C ALA A 51 1.22 8.90 -2.80
N GLY A 52 0.75 7.72 -2.46
CA GLY A 52 1.35 6.45 -2.85
C GLY A 52 0.32 5.33 -2.68
N GLY A 53 0.59 4.20 -3.30
CA GLY A 53 -0.32 3.07 -3.27
C GLY A 53 0.26 1.84 -3.94
N SER A 54 -0.51 0.76 -3.93
CA SER A 54 -0.22 -0.44 -4.70
C SER A 54 -1.53 -1.16 -4.99
N ARG A 55 -1.59 -1.86 -6.12
CA ARG A 55 -2.72 -2.70 -6.49
C ARG A 55 -2.64 -4.02 -5.74
N VAL A 56 -3.74 -4.41 -5.11
CA VAL A 56 -3.83 -5.65 -4.34
C VAL A 56 -5.02 -6.50 -4.77
N SER A 57 -4.96 -7.79 -4.48
CA SER A 57 -6.01 -8.75 -4.78
C SER A 57 -7.18 -8.64 -3.78
N GLY A 58 -8.06 -7.67 -4.02
CA GLY A 58 -9.33 -7.50 -3.31
C GLY A 58 -9.29 -6.60 -2.07
N GLY A 59 -10.48 -6.17 -1.63
CA GLY A 59 -10.63 -5.16 -0.58
C GLY A 59 -10.17 -5.59 0.81
N THR A 60 -10.19 -6.89 1.12
CA THR A 60 -9.70 -7.40 2.41
C THR A 60 -8.20 -7.21 2.55
N VAL A 61 -7.43 -7.51 1.48
CA VAL A 61 -5.98 -7.29 1.48
C VAL A 61 -5.69 -5.80 1.52
N ALA A 62 -6.44 -4.97 0.79
CA ALA A 62 -6.29 -3.51 0.85
C ALA A 62 -6.48 -2.97 2.28
N MET A 63 -7.47 -3.49 3.01
CA MET A 63 -7.73 -3.08 4.38
C MET A 63 -6.61 -3.51 5.34
N LEU A 64 -6.09 -4.73 5.18
CA LEU A 64 -4.94 -5.20 5.95
C LEU A 64 -3.71 -4.33 5.68
N THR A 65 -3.40 -4.07 4.40
CA THR A 65 -2.29 -3.20 4.01
C THR A 65 -2.42 -1.80 4.62
N ALA A 66 -3.61 -1.21 4.58
CA ALA A 66 -3.85 0.11 5.18
C ALA A 66 -3.59 0.12 6.69
N LEU A 67 -4.06 -0.91 7.43
CA LEU A 67 -3.82 -1.03 8.87
C LEU A 67 -2.35 -1.23 9.21
N LEU A 68 -1.62 -2.01 8.41
CA LEU A 68 -0.17 -2.22 8.58
C LEU A 68 0.60 -0.91 8.37
N VAL A 69 0.31 -0.17 7.30
CA VAL A 69 0.93 1.14 7.05
C VAL A 69 0.63 2.11 8.21
N ALA A 70 -0.61 2.13 8.71
CA ALA A 70 -0.99 2.97 9.83
C ALA A 70 -0.25 2.60 11.13
N ARG A 71 -0.10 1.29 11.40
CA ARG A 71 0.64 0.77 12.54
C ARG A 71 2.11 1.15 12.48
N ASP A 72 2.76 0.87 11.36
CA ASP A 72 4.21 1.09 11.22
C ASP A 72 4.56 2.58 11.28
N LYS A 73 3.67 3.45 10.77
CA LYS A 73 3.80 4.90 10.90
C LYS A 73 3.60 5.39 12.33
N SER A 74 2.68 4.78 13.08
CA SER A 74 2.31 5.21 14.44
C SER A 74 3.25 4.64 15.50
N LEU A 75 3.79 3.44 15.28
CA LEU A 75 4.65 2.72 16.20
C LEU A 75 6.01 2.46 15.56
N LYS A 76 6.97 3.35 15.84
CA LYS A 76 8.35 3.20 15.38
C LYS A 76 8.93 1.86 15.87
N SER A 77 9.65 1.17 14.99
CA SER A 77 10.34 -0.11 15.24
C SER A 77 9.47 -1.37 15.41
N VAL A 78 8.13 -1.33 15.24
CA VAL A 78 7.30 -2.56 15.33
C VAL A 78 7.66 -3.61 14.28
N ALA A 79 8.06 -3.16 13.08
CA ALA A 79 8.51 -4.08 12.03
C ALA A 79 9.77 -4.89 12.41
N ARG A 80 10.52 -4.49 13.45
CA ARG A 80 11.73 -5.17 13.94
C ARG A 80 11.57 -5.82 15.30
N GLU A 81 10.82 -5.18 16.20
CA GLU A 81 10.74 -5.56 17.62
C GLU A 81 9.46 -6.33 17.96
N GLU A 82 8.60 -6.58 16.95
CA GLU A 82 7.29 -7.21 17.09
C GLU A 82 6.37 -6.44 18.07
N LEU A 83 5.16 -6.96 18.29
CA LEU A 83 4.16 -6.33 19.19
C LEU A 83 4.25 -6.83 20.64
N PHE A 84 5.12 -7.80 20.92
CA PHE A 84 5.25 -8.38 22.26
C PHE A 84 5.74 -7.34 23.27
N GLY A 85 4.89 -7.04 24.27
CA GLY A 85 5.21 -6.11 25.35
C GLY A 85 4.91 -4.62 25.09
N ARG A 86 4.33 -4.26 23.94
CA ARG A 86 3.97 -2.86 23.62
C ARG A 86 2.52 -2.51 23.94
N LYS A 87 2.23 -1.20 24.11
CA LYS A 87 0.87 -0.67 24.33
C LYS A 87 -0.08 -1.19 23.24
N SER A 88 -1.25 -1.69 23.64
CA SER A 88 -2.24 -2.22 22.71
C SER A 88 -2.66 -1.17 21.68
N VAL A 89 -2.57 -1.53 20.40
CA VAL A 89 -3.07 -0.68 19.30
C VAL A 89 -4.57 -0.90 19.17
N LYS A 90 -5.28 0.22 19.10
CA LYS A 90 -6.74 0.24 19.08
C LYS A 90 -7.21 0.84 17.77
N VAL A 91 -8.10 0.15 17.08
CA VAL A 91 -8.71 0.60 15.83
C VAL A 91 -10.15 1.01 16.10
N LEU A 92 -10.54 2.18 15.61
CA LEU A 92 -11.91 2.68 15.69
C LEU A 92 -12.61 2.44 14.35
N THR A 93 -13.78 1.82 14.41
CA THR A 93 -14.58 1.51 13.22
C THR A 93 -16.09 1.58 13.54
N SER A 94 -16.92 1.77 12.51
CA SER A 94 -18.38 1.70 12.64
C SER A 94 -18.88 0.27 12.85
N LYS A 95 -20.05 0.11 13.47
CA LYS A 95 -20.79 -1.18 13.54
C LYS A 95 -21.17 -1.72 12.16
N ALA A 96 -21.42 -0.81 11.22
CA ALA A 96 -21.79 -1.14 9.85
C ALA A 96 -20.57 -1.37 8.94
N SER A 97 -19.35 -1.26 9.47
CA SER A 97 -18.14 -1.45 8.68
C SER A 97 -18.00 -2.88 8.18
N HIS A 98 -17.38 -3.02 7.01
CA HIS A 98 -17.15 -4.32 6.40
C HIS A 98 -16.34 -5.26 7.31
N PHE A 99 -16.76 -6.52 7.41
CA PHE A 99 -16.16 -7.52 8.32
C PHE A 99 -14.64 -7.73 8.11
N ALA A 100 -14.14 -7.39 6.91
CA ALA A 100 -12.72 -7.43 6.57
C ALA A 100 -11.84 -6.65 7.55
N ILE A 101 -12.33 -5.56 8.14
CA ILE A 101 -11.58 -4.80 9.16
C ILE A 101 -11.31 -5.68 10.38
N ARG A 102 -12.34 -6.36 10.89
CA ARG A 102 -12.21 -7.27 12.04
C ARG A 102 -11.31 -8.47 11.72
N LYS A 103 -11.43 -9.02 10.51
CA LYS A 103 -10.55 -10.10 10.03
C LYS A 103 -9.09 -9.63 9.97
N ALA A 104 -8.81 -8.45 9.43
CA ALA A 104 -7.46 -7.91 9.36
C ALA A 104 -6.88 -7.64 10.77
N MET A 105 -7.69 -7.12 11.71
CA MET A 105 -7.27 -6.92 13.09
C MET A 105 -6.83 -8.22 13.78
N SER A 106 -7.55 -9.32 13.54
CA SER A 106 -7.23 -10.62 14.15
C SER A 106 -5.91 -11.24 13.70
N LEU A 107 -5.41 -10.88 12.51
CA LEU A 107 -4.13 -11.42 12.00
C LEU A 107 -2.92 -10.77 12.68
N GLU A 108 -3.06 -9.51 13.09
CA GLU A 108 -1.93 -8.67 13.52
C GLU A 108 -2.03 -8.24 14.99
N HIS A 109 -2.84 -8.94 15.79
CA HIS A 109 -3.02 -8.69 17.23
C HIS A 109 -3.47 -7.25 17.57
N PHE A 110 -4.28 -6.63 16.69
CA PHE A 110 -4.97 -5.39 17.04
C PHE A 110 -6.15 -5.68 17.98
N TYR A 111 -6.47 -4.73 18.87
CA TYR A 111 -7.66 -4.80 19.72
C TYR A 111 -8.73 -3.82 19.22
N GLU A 112 -10.00 -4.26 19.23
CA GLU A 112 -11.15 -3.42 18.89
C GLU A 112 -11.47 -2.49 20.07
N LEU A 113 -11.47 -1.17 19.84
CA LEU A 113 -12.11 -0.24 20.76
C LEU A 113 -13.54 0.01 20.28
N GLY A 114 -14.49 -0.16 21.19
CA GLY A 114 -15.91 -0.13 20.91
C GLY A 114 -16.40 1.07 20.08
N PHE A 115 -17.55 0.84 19.48
CA PHE A 115 -18.18 1.69 18.49
C PHE A 115 -18.43 3.12 18.97
N SER A 116 -17.92 4.10 18.24
CA SER A 116 -18.35 5.49 18.39
C SER A 116 -19.76 5.64 17.82
N LYS A 117 -20.75 5.83 18.69
CA LYS A 117 -22.08 6.33 18.28
C LYS A 117 -21.89 7.76 17.78
N LYS A 118 -22.04 7.98 16.49
CA LYS A 118 -22.54 9.27 15.98
C LYS A 118 -24.03 9.10 15.75
#